data_AF-A0A429BYP2-F1
#
_entry.id   AF-A0A429BYP2-F1
#
_cell.length_a   1.000
_cell.length_b   1.000
_cell.length_c   1.000
_cell.angle_alpha   90.00
_cell.angle_beta   90.00
_cell.angle_gamma   90.00
#
_symmetry.space_group_name_H-M   'P 1'
#
loop_
_entity.id
_entity.type
_entity.pdbx_description
1 polymer ?
#
loop_
_entity_poly.entity_id
_entity_poly.type
_entity_poly.pdbx_seq_one_letter_code
_entity_poly.pdbx_strand_id
1 'polypeptide(L)' 'MTTALADTEEFRTLLEEELGLQVRAEDLDRPLDDFPDWDSVLLLRLVTVVENAVGRRIPVVDMLETRTFRQMYEVVAGR' A
#
# COMPACT_ATOMS: atom_id res chain seq x y z
N MET A 1 12.92 1.22 9.92
CA MET A 1 13.80 2.07 9.07
C MET A 1 12.90 3.00 8.29
N THR A 2 13.27 4.27 8.09
CA THR A 2 12.49 5.18 7.25
C THR A 2 12.82 4.88 5.79
N THR A 3 12.25 3.81 5.24
CA THR A 3 12.35 3.52 3.81
C THR A 3 11.63 4.66 3.10
N ALA A 4 12.34 5.40 2.26
CA ALA A 4 11.68 6.29 1.31
C ALA A 4 10.72 5.43 0.47
N LEU A 5 9.61 5.98 0.00
CA LEU A 5 8.62 5.23 -0.77
C LEU A 5 8.77 5.63 -2.23
N ALA A 6 9.94 5.32 -2.81
CA ALA A 6 10.36 5.80 -4.13
C ALA A 6 9.79 4.95 -5.27
N ASP A 7 9.65 3.64 -5.07
CA ASP A 7 9.16 2.69 -6.08
C ASP A 7 8.25 1.60 -5.50
N THR A 8 7.76 0.73 -6.39
CA THR A 8 6.86 -0.37 -6.03
C THR A 8 7.56 -1.50 -5.27
N GLU A 9 8.90 -1.63 -5.35
CA GLU A 9 9.62 -2.62 -4.55
C GLU A 9 9.67 -2.20 -3.09
N GLU A 10 9.99 -0.92 -2.81
CA GLU A 10 9.96 -0.38 -1.44
C GLU A 10 8.55 -0.45 -0.84
N PHE A 11 7.51 -0.19 -1.64
CA PHE A 11 6.13 -0.37 -1.20
C PHE A 11 5.83 -1.83 -0.83
N ARG A 12 6.28 -2.80 -1.65
CA ARG A 12 6.09 -4.23 -1.33
C ARG A 12 6.83 -4.64 -0.07
N THR A 13 8.06 -4.16 0.14
CA THR A 13 8.79 -4.39 1.39
C THR A 13 8.02 -3.86 2.59
N LEU A 14 7.42 -2.66 2.47
CA LEU A 14 6.56 -2.10 3.52
C LEU A 14 5.31 -2.98 3.76
N LEU A 15 4.64 -3.46 2.72
CA LEU A 15 3.50 -4.38 2.88
C LEU A 15 3.90 -5.65 3.64
N GLU A 16 5.09 -6.20 3.36
CA GLU A 16 5.59 -7.37 4.07
C GLU A 16 5.97 -7.06 5.52
N GLU A 17 6.79 -6.03 5.75
CA GLU A 17 7.32 -5.70 7.08
C GLU A 17 6.25 -5.15 8.03
N GLU A 18 5.36 -4.30 7.52
CA GLU A 18 4.42 -3.55 8.34
C GLU A 18 3.03 -4.18 8.38
N LEU A 19 2.65 -4.98 7.37
CA LEU A 19 1.33 -5.63 7.31
C LEU A 19 1.41 -7.16 7.31
N GLY A 20 2.58 -7.75 7.12
CA GLY A 20 2.73 -9.19 6.96
C GLY A 20 2.22 -9.72 5.61
N LEU A 21 2.01 -8.85 4.63
CA LEU A 21 1.46 -9.20 3.32
C LEU A 21 2.58 -9.47 2.31
N GLN A 22 2.70 -10.72 1.88
CA GLN A 22 3.65 -11.11 0.85
C GLN A 22 3.05 -10.93 -0.55
N VAL A 23 3.23 -9.73 -1.11
CA VAL A 23 2.79 -9.40 -2.48
C VAL A 23 3.97 -9.55 -3.44
N ARG A 24 3.84 -10.32 -4.52
CA ARG A 24 4.86 -10.41 -5.58
C ARG A 24 4.76 -9.25 -6.56
N ALA A 25 5.82 -9.03 -7.35
CA ALA A 25 5.81 -7.97 -8.36
C ALA A 25 4.68 -8.16 -9.40
N GLU A 26 4.44 -9.40 -9.79
CA GLU A 26 3.39 -9.83 -10.72
C GLU A 26 1.95 -9.66 -10.16
N ASP A 27 1.81 -9.59 -8.84
CA ASP A 27 0.53 -9.47 -8.14
C ASP A 27 0.11 -7.99 -7.95
N LEU A 28 0.95 -7.02 -8.28
CA LEU A 28 0.66 -5.58 -8.05
C LEU A 28 -0.59 -5.09 -8.80
N ASP A 29 -0.88 -5.70 -9.95
CA ASP A 29 -2.03 -5.38 -10.80
C ASP A 29 -3.22 -6.33 -10.58
N ARG A 30 -3.07 -7.29 -9.67
CA ARG A 30 -4.14 -8.23 -9.31
C ARG A 30 -5.23 -7.52 -8.49
N PRO A 31 -6.51 -7.81 -8.73
CA PRO A 31 -7.60 -7.29 -7.90
C PRO A 31 -7.41 -7.63 -6.42
N LEU A 32 -7.61 -6.65 -5.53
CA LEU A 32 -7.50 -6.81 -4.08
C LEU A 32 -8.44 -7.89 -3.53
N ASP A 33 -9.63 -8.03 -4.13
CA ASP A 33 -10.62 -9.05 -3.76
C ASP A 33 -10.12 -10.49 -3.96
N ASP A 34 -9.05 -10.68 -4.75
CA ASP A 34 -8.45 -12.00 -4.96
C ASP A 34 -7.41 -12.35 -3.87
N PHE A 35 -7.09 -11.45 -2.94
CA PHE A 35 -6.16 -11.69 -1.83
C PHE A 35 -6.94 -12.03 -0.56
N PRO A 36 -6.90 -13.28 -0.08
CA PRO A 36 -7.67 -13.71 1.08
C PRO A 36 -7.25 -13.02 2.38
N ASP A 37 -5.99 -12.60 2.47
CA ASP A 37 -5.43 -11.93 3.64
C ASP A 37 -5.67 -10.42 3.61
N TRP A 38 -6.28 -9.86 2.55
CA TRP A 38 -6.52 -8.42 2.43
C TRP A 38 -7.89 -8.02 2.99
N ASP A 39 -7.92 -6.92 3.76
CA ASP A 39 -9.17 -6.33 4.27
C ASP A 39 -9.05 -4.81 4.50
N SER A 40 -10.18 -4.18 4.86
CA SER A 40 -10.23 -2.74 5.15
C SER A 40 -9.46 -2.32 6.41
N VAL A 41 -9.20 -3.22 7.35
CA VAL A 41 -8.40 -2.92 8.56
C VAL A 41 -6.92 -2.78 8.15
N LEU A 42 -6.44 -3.65 7.27
CA LEU A 42 -5.12 -3.56 6.68
C LEU A 42 -4.96 -2.31 5.82
N LEU A 43 -6.00 -1.87 5.12
CA LEU A 43 -6.00 -0.56 4.43
C LEU A 43 -5.77 0.60 5.41
N LEU A 44 -6.51 0.65 6.52
CA LEU A 44 -6.36 1.73 7.51
C LEU A 44 -4.99 1.69 8.20
N ARG A 45 -4.46 0.49 8.45
CA ARG A 45 -3.09 0.31 8.95
C ARG A 45 -2.07 0.80 7.92
N LEU A 46 -2.25 0.43 6.64
CA LEU A 46 -1.40 0.89 5.55
C LEU A 46 -1.34 2.40 5.52
N VAL A 47 -2.50 3.08 5.51
CA VAL A 47 -2.59 4.55 5.55
C VAL A 47 -1.74 5.11 6.69
N THR A 48 -1.90 4.60 7.90
CA THR A 48 -1.16 5.08 9.07
C THR A 48 0.35 4.91 8.89
N VAL A 49 0.78 3.76 8.37
CA VAL A 49 2.20 3.46 8.13
C VAL A 49 2.78 4.37 7.05
N VAL A 50 2.10 4.51 5.92
CA VAL A 50 2.61 5.33 4.81
C VAL A 50 2.63 6.81 5.18
N GLU A 51 1.63 7.34 5.88
CA GLU A 51 1.62 8.73 6.35
C GLU A 51 2.83 9.05 7.23
N ASN A 52 3.21 8.12 8.12
CA ASN A 52 4.42 8.25 8.92
C ASN A 52 5.69 8.18 8.07
N ALA A 53 5.73 7.32 7.05
CA ALA A 53 6.89 7.18 6.17
C ALA A 53 7.09 8.40 5.25
N VAL A 54 6.01 8.94 4.67
CA VAL A 54 6.08 10.06 3.72
C VAL A 54 5.99 11.43 4.38
N GLY A 55 5.58 11.51 5.65
CA GLY A 55 5.46 12.76 6.41
C GLY A 55 4.34 13.69 5.93
N ARG A 56 3.36 13.17 5.21
CA ARG A 56 2.17 13.89 4.74
C ARG A 56 0.93 13.02 4.90
N ARG A 57 -0.24 13.66 4.96
CA ARG A 57 -1.50 12.92 4.95
C ARG A 57 -1.77 12.27 3.60
N ILE A 58 -2.40 11.10 3.66
CA ILE A 58 -2.91 10.38 2.50
C ILE A 58 -4.44 10.49 2.50
N PRO A 59 -5.07 10.85 1.37
CA PRO A 59 -6.53 10.85 1.26
C PRO A 59 -7.06 9.41 1.39
N VAL A 60 -7.69 9.10 2.52
CA VAL A 60 -8.27 7.77 2.76
C VAL A 60 -9.35 7.42 1.74
N VAL A 61 -10.08 8.43 1.25
CA VAL A 61 -11.11 8.23 0.22
C VAL A 61 -10.48 7.69 -1.06
N ASP A 62 -9.42 8.31 -1.56
CA ASP A 62 -8.71 7.86 -2.77
C ASP A 62 -8.15 6.45 -2.57
N MET A 63 -7.66 6.12 -1.37
CA MET A 63 -7.23 4.75 -1.03
C MET A 63 -8.35 3.73 -1.11
N LEU A 64 -9.56 4.07 -0.62
CA LEU A 64 -10.72 3.19 -0.66
C LEU A 64 -11.25 2.95 -2.08
N GLU A 65 -10.95 3.84 -3.02
CA GLU A 65 -11.34 3.70 -4.44
C GLU A 65 -10.40 2.80 -5.24
N THR A 66 -9.22 2.50 -4.71
CA THR A 66 -8.25 1.62 -5.36
C THR A 66 -8.70 0.16 -5.40
N ARG A 67 -8.30 -0.55 -6.44
CA ARG A 67 -8.63 -1.96 -6.69
C ARG A 67 -7.42 -2.87 -6.74
N THR A 68 -6.22 -2.31 -6.74
CA THR A 68 -4.95 -3.04 -6.82
C THR A 68 -3.89 -2.36 -5.95
N PHE A 69 -2.87 -3.11 -5.54
CA PHE A 69 -1.73 -2.55 -4.79
C PHE A 69 -0.96 -1.51 -5.61
N ARG A 70 -0.91 -1.62 -6.94
CA ARG A 70 -0.31 -0.60 -7.81
C ARG A 70 -1.03 0.75 -7.67
N GLN A 71 -2.37 0.74 -7.71
CA GLN A 71 -3.16 1.97 -7.58
C GLN A 71 -2.97 2.61 -6.20
N MET A 72 -2.87 1.81 -5.14
CA MET A 72 -2.53 2.33 -3.81
C MET A 72 -1.17 3.03 -3.82
N TYR A 73 -0.15 2.40 -4.39
CA TYR A 73 1.16 3.00 -4.51
C TYR A 73 1.13 4.33 -5.29
N GLU A 74 0.33 4.44 -6.35
CA GLU A 74 0.16 5.69 -7.11
C GLU A 74 -0.40 6.82 -6.24
N VAL A 75 -1.41 6.52 -5.40
CA VAL A 75 -1.94 7.49 -4.41
C VAL A 75 -0.87 7.91 -3.39
N VAL A 76 -0.06 6.97 -2.88
CA VAL A 76 1.05 7.28 -1.97
C VAL A 76 2.14 8.10 -2.67
N ALA A 77 2.44 7.80 -3.93
CA ALA A 77 3.43 8.52 -4.73
C ALA A 77 2.92 9.90 -5.19
N GLY A 78 1.61 10.14 -5.13
CA GLY A 78 0.97 11.36 -5.64
C GLY A 78 0.99 11.43 -7.16
N ARG A 79 0.76 10.29 -7.83
CA ARG A 79 0.74 10.15 -9.30
C ARG A 79 -0.67 10.00 -9.83
#